data_AF-A0A4U0EJH0-F1
#
_entry.id   AF-A0A4U0EJH0-F1
#
_cell.length_a   1.000
_cell.length_b   1.000
_cell.length_c   1.000
_cell.angle_alpha   90.00
_cell.angle_beta   90.00
_cell.angle_gamma   90.00
#
_symmetry.space_group_name_H-M   'P 1'
#
loop_
_entity.id
_entity.type
_entity.pdbx_description
1 polymer ?
#
loop_
_entity_poly.entity_id
_entity_poly.type
_entity_poly.pdbx_seq_one_letter_code
_entity_poly.pdbx_strand_id
1 'polypeptide(L)'
;MNIFNDLIQFYNSRNSENWNFAKHYVPEFFESKFIVHWDYGIIENFPFDKYPLKNETLAEINKRVKIEQEFNVLLKDEKLYKPISIKKLADRFNVPYSHKTTNLIPETPGTSFLDNLSLSKLKDSLKRLSENTKLNLLIYDSEEYNYHTDLEKEYIDVDLGKYFELQEIFGFQLDTCLFSENLEWCLTTAEEAPMLLGCKKEMESEIKKKIELELFKVENEQEMH
;
A
#
# COMPACT_ATOMS: atom_id res chain seq x y z
N MET A 1 27.55 0.17 -16.16
CA MET A 1 26.17 0.32 -16.67
C MET A 1 25.40 0.98 -15.54
N ASN A 2 24.76 2.12 -15.76
CA ASN A 2 24.00 2.77 -14.69
C ASN A 2 22.74 1.93 -14.42
N ILE A 3 22.65 1.37 -13.22
CA ILE A 3 21.57 0.48 -12.79
C ILE A 3 20.19 1.16 -12.84
N PHE A 4 20.17 2.50 -12.81
CA PHE A 4 18.95 3.30 -12.86
C PHE A 4 18.48 3.64 -14.29
N ASN A 5 19.32 3.51 -15.32
CA ASN A 5 19.01 4.04 -16.65
C ASN A 5 17.69 3.51 -17.22
N ASP A 6 17.47 2.20 -17.12
CA ASP A 6 16.25 1.56 -17.66
C ASP A 6 14.99 2.03 -16.90
N LEU A 7 15.10 2.23 -15.58
CA LEU A 7 14.03 2.75 -14.73
C LEU A 7 13.76 4.24 -15.02
N ILE A 8 14.80 5.05 -15.11
CA ILE A 8 14.69 6.49 -15.44
C ILE A 8 14.05 6.66 -16.82
N GLN A 9 14.50 5.90 -17.82
CA GLN A 9 13.92 5.93 -19.15
C GLN A 9 12.44 5.53 -19.12
N PHE A 10 12.09 4.48 -18.39
CA PHE A 10 10.71 4.06 -18.20
C PHE A 10 9.85 5.18 -17.59
N TYR A 11 10.26 5.74 -16.45
CA TYR A 11 9.46 6.75 -15.74
C TYR A 11 9.38 8.08 -16.48
N ASN A 12 10.42 8.48 -17.23
CA ASN A 12 10.40 9.67 -18.10
C ASN A 12 9.56 9.49 -19.37
N SER A 13 9.28 8.24 -19.78
CA SER A 13 8.46 7.94 -20.96
C SER A 13 6.96 7.88 -20.67
N ARG A 14 6.55 8.07 -19.40
CA ARG A 14 5.14 8.06 -19.00
C ARG A 14 4.43 9.25 -19.64
N ASN A 15 3.32 8.98 -20.34
CA ASN A 15 2.44 10.00 -20.88
C ASN A 15 1.37 10.34 -19.83
N SER A 16 1.14 11.63 -19.59
CA SER A 16 0.22 12.14 -18.56
C SER A 16 -1.24 11.78 -18.79
N GLU A 17 -1.64 11.46 -20.03
CA GLU A 17 -3.05 11.23 -20.37
C GLU A 17 -3.59 9.86 -19.93
N ASN A 18 -2.74 8.90 -19.54
CA ASN A 18 -3.20 7.53 -19.30
C ASN A 18 -2.38 6.72 -18.26
N TRP A 19 -1.84 7.39 -17.25
CA TRP A 19 -0.91 6.82 -16.29
C TRP A 19 -1.53 5.84 -15.26
N ASN A 20 -2.86 5.75 -15.19
CA ASN A 20 -3.60 4.98 -14.18
C ASN A 20 -3.52 3.45 -14.36
N PHE A 21 -2.65 2.92 -15.21
CA PHE A 21 -2.54 1.48 -15.46
C PHE A 21 -1.29 0.89 -14.80
N ALA A 22 -1.37 -0.34 -14.29
CA ALA A 22 -0.25 -1.00 -13.60
C ALA A 22 1.08 -0.97 -14.38
N LYS A 23 1.02 -1.07 -15.72
CA LYS A 23 2.19 -1.00 -16.62
C LYS A 23 2.93 0.33 -16.60
N HIS A 24 2.34 1.40 -16.05
CA HIS A 24 2.95 2.72 -15.95
C HIS A 24 3.62 2.97 -14.59
N TYR A 25 3.36 2.13 -13.59
CA TYR A 25 4.03 2.19 -12.29
C TYR A 25 5.21 1.21 -12.22
N VAL A 26 5.04 0.03 -12.81
CA VAL A 26 6.02 -1.05 -12.77
C VAL A 26 6.50 -1.39 -14.19
N PRO A 27 7.81 -1.33 -14.47
CA PRO A 27 8.38 -1.67 -15.78
C PRO A 27 7.99 -3.05 -16.30
N GLU A 28 7.89 -3.21 -17.62
CA GLU A 28 7.46 -4.47 -18.26
C GLU A 28 8.41 -5.65 -18.01
N PHE A 29 9.69 -5.37 -17.79
CA PHE A 29 10.66 -6.43 -17.47
C PHE A 29 10.41 -7.04 -16.08
N PHE A 30 9.55 -6.45 -15.25
CA PHE A 30 8.91 -7.13 -14.11
C PHE A 30 7.57 -7.72 -14.57
N GLU A 31 7.63 -8.99 -14.96
CA GLU A 31 6.58 -9.70 -15.67
C GLU A 31 5.33 -9.97 -14.82
N SER A 32 5.49 -10.05 -13.50
CA SER A 32 4.39 -10.20 -12.55
C SER A 32 4.26 -8.96 -11.69
N LYS A 33 3.02 -8.53 -11.45
CA LYS A 33 2.68 -7.32 -10.68
C LYS A 33 1.65 -7.66 -9.61
N PHE A 34 1.83 -7.11 -8.43
CA PHE A 34 0.94 -7.30 -7.30
C PHE A 34 0.62 -5.97 -6.62
N ILE A 35 -0.63 -5.72 -6.29
CA ILE A 35 -0.98 -4.74 -5.28
C ILE A 35 -0.63 -5.32 -3.91
N VAL A 36 0.13 -4.56 -3.12
CA VAL A 36 0.43 -4.84 -1.72
C VAL A 36 -0.62 -4.14 -0.87
N HIS A 37 -1.47 -4.90 -0.21
CA HIS A 37 -2.60 -4.37 0.53
C HIS A 37 -2.27 -4.24 2.02
N TRP A 38 -2.55 -3.07 2.61
CA TRP A 38 -2.48 -2.85 4.05
C TRP A 38 -3.39 -3.83 4.81
N ASP A 39 -2.99 -4.23 6.02
CA ASP A 39 -3.86 -4.98 6.91
C ASP A 39 -5.01 -4.10 7.40
N TYR A 40 -6.15 -4.74 7.58
CA TYR A 40 -7.34 -4.13 8.15
C TYR A 40 -7.66 -4.77 9.47
N GLY A 41 -8.30 -3.98 10.33
CA GLY A 41 -8.86 -4.45 11.56
C GLY A 41 -10.32 -4.07 11.69
N ILE A 42 -11.06 -4.89 12.44
CA ILE A 42 -12.45 -4.59 12.84
C ILE A 42 -12.58 -4.59 14.35
N ILE A 43 -13.42 -3.71 14.88
CA ILE A 43 -13.83 -3.77 16.28
C ILE A 43 -14.82 -4.93 16.44
N GLU A 44 -14.52 -5.83 17.37
CA GLU A 44 -15.38 -6.99 17.63
C GLU A 44 -16.76 -6.54 18.13
N ASN A 45 -17.82 -7.18 17.61
CA ASN A 45 -19.22 -6.85 17.92
C ASN A 45 -19.68 -5.42 17.54
N PHE A 46 -18.88 -4.65 16.80
CA PHE A 46 -19.31 -3.33 16.32
C PHE A 46 -20.59 -3.45 15.48
N PRO A 47 -21.62 -2.62 15.74
CA PRO A 47 -22.94 -2.78 15.16
C PRO A 47 -23.03 -2.09 13.79
N PHE A 48 -22.26 -2.58 12.80
CA PHE A 48 -22.17 -2.01 11.45
C PHE A 48 -23.55 -1.71 10.83
N ASP A 49 -24.50 -2.65 10.91
CA ASP A 49 -25.85 -2.48 10.35
C ASP A 49 -26.70 -1.40 11.04
N LYS A 50 -26.35 -1.03 12.27
CA LYS A 50 -27.07 -0.03 13.06
C LYS A 50 -26.37 1.33 13.07
N TYR A 51 -25.15 1.40 12.57
CA TYR A 51 -24.35 2.61 12.58
C TYR A 51 -24.89 3.61 11.54
N PRO A 52 -25.33 4.81 11.94
CA PRO A 52 -25.80 5.81 10.98
C PRO A 52 -24.65 6.29 10.07
N LEU A 53 -24.75 6.00 8.78
CA LEU A 53 -23.78 6.47 7.78
C LEU A 53 -23.98 7.96 7.44
N LYS A 54 -25.23 8.42 7.49
CA LYS A 54 -25.59 9.82 7.25
C LYS A 54 -25.58 10.63 8.56
N ASN A 55 -25.36 11.93 8.42
CA ASN A 55 -25.26 12.85 9.55
C ASN A 55 -26.23 14.04 9.40
N GLU A 56 -27.51 13.75 9.14
CA GLU A 56 -28.49 14.77 8.75
C GLU A 56 -29.36 15.22 9.93
N THR A 57 -29.53 14.38 10.98
CA THR A 57 -30.39 14.67 12.13
C THR A 57 -29.69 14.54 13.49
N LEU A 58 -30.17 15.30 14.49
CA LEU A 58 -29.70 15.19 15.89
C LEU A 58 -29.85 13.77 16.47
N ALA A 59 -30.90 13.03 16.05
CA ALA A 59 -31.11 11.66 16.50
C ALA A 59 -30.02 10.71 15.99
N GLU A 60 -29.61 10.88 14.72
CA GLU A 60 -28.51 10.11 14.12
C GLU A 60 -27.17 10.46 14.77
N ILE A 61 -26.89 11.75 15.00
CA ILE A 61 -25.70 12.21 15.72
C ILE A 61 -25.61 11.54 17.09
N ASN A 62 -26.68 11.64 17.89
CA ASN A 62 -26.70 11.05 19.23
C ASN A 62 -26.52 9.53 19.21
N LYS A 63 -27.09 8.85 18.21
CA LYS A 63 -26.92 7.40 18.04
C LYS A 63 -25.47 7.04 17.68
N ARG A 64 -24.82 7.80 16.79
CA ARG A 64 -23.39 7.61 16.45
C ARG A 64 -22.51 7.81 17.67
N VAL A 65 -22.64 8.95 18.34
CA VAL A 65 -21.84 9.27 19.54
C VAL A 65 -21.99 8.17 20.60
N LYS A 66 -23.20 7.66 20.81
CA LYS A 66 -23.43 6.56 21.76
C LYS A 66 -22.68 5.28 21.36
N ILE A 67 -22.74 4.89 20.09
CA ILE A 67 -22.00 3.71 19.58
C ILE A 67 -20.49 3.96 19.69
N GLU A 68 -20.00 5.10 19.23
CA GLU A 68 -18.57 5.44 19.25
C GLU A 68 -17.99 5.44 20.69
N GLN A 69 -18.77 5.91 21.66
CA GLN A 69 -18.41 5.83 23.10
C GLN A 69 -18.42 4.40 23.62
N GLU A 70 -19.45 3.60 23.30
CA GLU A 70 -19.58 2.19 23.73
C GLU A 70 -18.39 1.35 23.27
N PHE A 71 -17.89 1.63 22.06
CA PHE A 71 -16.76 0.90 21.45
C PHE A 71 -15.41 1.64 21.58
N ASN A 72 -15.35 2.73 22.35
CA ASN A 72 -14.14 3.52 22.61
C ASN A 72 -13.40 4.00 21.35
N VAL A 73 -14.11 4.21 20.23
CA VAL A 73 -13.45 4.49 18.95
C VAL A 73 -12.74 5.84 18.92
N LEU A 74 -13.21 6.78 19.75
CA LEU A 74 -12.59 8.11 19.90
C LEU A 74 -11.15 8.06 20.43
N LEU A 75 -10.73 6.94 21.03
CA LEU A 75 -9.35 6.75 21.49
C LEU A 75 -8.37 6.55 20.32
N LYS A 76 -8.87 6.17 19.13
CA LYS A 76 -8.05 5.85 17.94
C LYS A 76 -6.91 4.86 18.25
N ASP A 77 -7.14 3.92 19.16
CA ASP A 77 -6.17 2.90 19.55
C ASP A 77 -6.29 1.69 18.62
N GLU A 78 -5.23 1.42 17.85
CA GLU A 78 -5.14 0.27 16.94
C GLU A 78 -5.40 -1.07 17.67
N LYS A 79 -5.10 -1.16 18.97
CA LYS A 79 -5.34 -2.38 19.78
C LYS A 79 -6.81 -2.73 19.94
N LEU A 80 -7.73 -1.79 19.68
CA LEU A 80 -9.18 -2.06 19.68
C LEU A 80 -9.60 -2.91 18.49
N TYR A 81 -8.79 -2.93 17.42
CA TYR A 81 -9.12 -3.55 16.16
C TYR A 81 -8.46 -4.92 16.05
N LYS A 82 -9.27 -5.94 15.78
CA LYS A 82 -8.81 -7.29 15.53
C LYS A 82 -8.45 -7.44 14.06
N PRO A 83 -7.23 -7.89 13.72
CA PRO A 83 -6.83 -8.10 12.32
C PRO A 83 -7.79 -9.00 11.56
N ILE A 84 -8.10 -8.63 10.34
CA ILE A 84 -9.01 -9.33 9.44
C ILE A 84 -8.49 -9.26 8.00
N SER A 85 -8.48 -10.39 7.30
CA SER A 85 -8.12 -10.47 5.88
C SER A 85 -9.19 -9.80 5.01
N ILE A 86 -8.82 -9.32 3.82
CA ILE A 86 -9.77 -8.72 2.85
C ILE A 86 -10.86 -9.71 2.44
N LYS A 87 -10.51 -11.00 2.30
CA LYS A 87 -11.51 -12.05 2.04
C LYS A 87 -12.62 -12.11 3.09
N LYS A 88 -12.25 -12.12 4.38
CA LYS A 88 -13.22 -12.14 5.48
C LYS A 88 -14.03 -10.84 5.56
N LEU A 89 -13.44 -9.70 5.18
CA LEU A 89 -14.18 -8.45 5.03
C LEU A 89 -15.22 -8.55 3.90
N ALA A 90 -14.82 -9.07 2.74
CA ALA A 90 -15.73 -9.31 1.62
C ALA A 90 -16.93 -10.17 2.03
N ASP A 91 -16.68 -11.28 2.72
CA ASP A 91 -17.72 -12.17 3.25
C ASP A 91 -18.62 -11.46 4.26
N ARG A 92 -18.05 -10.67 5.19
CA ARG A 92 -18.79 -9.97 6.26
C ARG A 92 -19.76 -8.93 5.70
N PHE A 93 -19.33 -8.16 4.70
CA PHE A 93 -20.12 -7.09 4.10
C PHE A 93 -20.88 -7.52 2.85
N ASN A 94 -20.80 -8.80 2.47
CA ASN A 94 -21.43 -9.36 1.29
C ASN A 94 -21.07 -8.58 0.01
N VAL A 95 -19.78 -8.29 -0.17
CA VAL A 95 -19.22 -7.62 -1.35
C VAL A 95 -18.23 -8.52 -2.08
N PRO A 96 -17.96 -8.29 -3.38
CA PRO A 96 -16.97 -9.08 -4.12
C PRO A 96 -15.56 -9.00 -3.51
N TYR A 97 -14.87 -10.14 -3.47
CA TYR A 97 -13.46 -10.22 -3.09
C TYR A 97 -12.55 -9.78 -4.24
N SER A 98 -11.82 -8.69 -4.05
CA SER A 98 -10.87 -8.10 -5.00
C SER A 98 -9.99 -7.05 -4.28
N HIS A 99 -9.02 -6.49 -4.99
CA HIS A 99 -8.26 -5.33 -4.50
C HIS A 99 -9.13 -4.09 -4.25
N LYS A 100 -10.34 -4.00 -4.84
CA LYS A 100 -11.31 -2.91 -4.62
C LYS A 100 -12.33 -3.23 -3.52
N THR A 101 -12.22 -4.37 -2.82
CA THR A 101 -13.19 -4.79 -1.80
C THR A 101 -13.42 -3.72 -0.76
N THR A 102 -12.37 -3.06 -0.29
CA THR A 102 -12.45 -2.09 0.81
C THR A 102 -13.16 -0.81 0.41
N ASN A 103 -13.11 -0.44 -0.88
CA ASN A 103 -13.87 0.67 -1.45
C ASN A 103 -15.39 0.41 -1.47
N LEU A 104 -15.79 -0.86 -1.36
CA LEU A 104 -17.20 -1.27 -1.33
C LEU A 104 -17.76 -1.42 0.09
N ILE A 105 -16.90 -1.31 1.12
CA ILE A 105 -17.30 -1.42 2.51
C ILE A 105 -17.74 -0.04 3.01
N PRO A 106 -18.86 0.07 3.74
CA PRO A 106 -19.27 1.33 4.34
C PRO A 106 -18.19 1.89 5.27
N GLU A 107 -17.83 3.16 5.07
CA GLU A 107 -16.87 3.84 5.92
C GLU A 107 -17.47 4.05 7.32
N THR A 108 -16.96 3.29 8.30
CA THR A 108 -17.39 3.35 9.69
C THR A 108 -16.17 3.30 10.60
N PRO A 109 -16.26 3.85 11.83
CA PRO A 109 -15.21 3.73 12.83
C PRO A 109 -14.97 2.28 13.28
N GLY A 110 -15.85 1.34 12.91
CA GLY A 110 -15.68 -0.07 13.24
C GLY A 110 -14.60 -0.78 12.41
N THR A 111 -14.11 -0.18 11.34
CA THR A 111 -13.06 -0.71 10.45
C THR A 111 -11.93 0.31 10.36
N SER A 112 -10.68 -0.15 10.41
CA SER A 112 -9.52 0.74 10.26
C SER A 112 -8.33 0.01 9.63
N PHE A 113 -7.41 0.77 9.04
CA PHE A 113 -6.09 0.28 8.67
C PHE A 113 -5.27 0.01 9.93
N LEU A 114 -4.49 -1.07 9.91
CA LEU A 114 -3.56 -1.41 10.98
C LEU A 114 -2.16 -0.99 10.56
N ASP A 115 -1.89 0.31 10.58
CA ASP A 115 -0.67 0.90 10.01
C ASP A 115 0.58 0.32 10.65
N ASN A 116 0.63 0.23 11.99
CA ASN A 116 1.81 -0.29 12.68
C ASN A 116 2.04 -1.77 12.37
N LEU A 117 0.97 -2.58 12.39
CA LEU A 117 1.06 -4.00 12.04
C LEU A 117 1.55 -4.18 10.60
N SER A 118 0.96 -3.42 9.67
CA SER A 118 1.26 -3.52 8.26
C SER A 118 2.68 -3.07 7.94
N LEU A 119 3.14 -1.96 8.54
CA LEU A 119 4.52 -1.48 8.43
C LEU A 119 5.51 -2.51 8.98
N SER A 120 5.21 -3.13 10.11
CA SER A 120 6.04 -4.20 10.67
C SER A 120 6.15 -5.37 9.69
N LYS A 121 5.02 -5.83 9.14
CA LYS A 121 5.01 -6.91 8.15
C LYS A 121 5.74 -6.53 6.86
N LEU A 122 5.59 -5.31 6.38
CA LEU A 122 6.28 -4.83 5.18
C LEU A 122 7.80 -4.80 5.42
N LYS A 123 8.24 -4.27 6.57
CA LYS A 123 9.65 -4.26 6.99
C LYS A 123 10.23 -5.67 7.01
N ASP A 124 9.55 -6.62 7.65
CA ASP A 124 10.00 -8.01 7.72
C ASP A 124 9.97 -8.71 6.35
N SER A 125 8.97 -8.41 5.53
CA SER A 125 8.85 -8.94 4.18
C SER A 125 9.97 -8.46 3.27
N LEU A 126 10.26 -7.16 3.26
CA LEU A 126 11.35 -6.58 2.48
C LEU A 126 12.71 -7.07 2.97
N LYS A 127 12.89 -7.20 4.29
CA LYS A 127 14.11 -7.79 4.87
C LYS A 127 14.37 -9.20 4.36
N ARG A 128 13.34 -10.05 4.31
CA ARG A 128 13.46 -11.42 3.74
C ARG A 128 13.71 -11.42 2.23
N LEU A 129 13.12 -10.48 1.50
CA LEU A 129 13.35 -10.34 0.07
C LEU A 129 14.76 -9.84 -0.25
N SER A 130 15.34 -9.04 0.64
CA SER A 130 16.65 -8.42 0.44
C SER A 130 17.82 -9.19 1.07
N GLU A 131 17.62 -10.38 1.65
CA GLU A 131 18.66 -11.10 2.43
C GLU A 131 19.99 -11.29 1.69
N ASN A 132 19.95 -11.45 0.36
CA ASN A 132 21.13 -11.72 -0.47
C ASN A 132 21.28 -10.74 -1.64
N THR A 133 20.69 -9.56 -1.55
CA THR A 133 20.80 -8.53 -2.59
C THR A 133 20.96 -7.16 -1.95
N LYS A 134 21.76 -6.31 -2.59
CA LYS A 134 21.73 -4.88 -2.30
C LYS A 134 20.42 -4.28 -2.82
N LEU A 135 20.00 -3.20 -2.20
CA LEU A 135 18.83 -2.44 -2.59
C LEU A 135 19.26 -1.10 -3.17
N ASN A 136 18.52 -0.64 -4.16
CA ASN A 136 18.67 0.68 -4.73
C ASN A 136 17.31 1.35 -4.76
N LEU A 137 17.27 2.67 -4.61
CA LEU A 137 16.04 3.45 -4.59
C LEU A 137 16.14 4.56 -5.62
N LEU A 138 15.14 4.63 -6.49
CA LEU A 138 14.92 5.74 -7.40
C LEU A 138 13.72 6.55 -6.92
N ILE A 139 13.90 7.84 -6.67
CA ILE A 139 12.81 8.81 -6.52
C ILE A 139 12.58 9.42 -7.90
N TYR A 140 11.46 9.07 -8.54
CA TYR A 140 11.21 9.40 -9.95
C TYR A 140 10.33 10.63 -10.15
N ASP A 141 9.70 11.15 -9.09
CA ASP A 141 9.06 12.46 -9.08
C ASP A 141 9.49 13.22 -7.82
N SER A 142 10.66 13.86 -7.88
CA SER A 142 11.23 14.58 -6.74
C SER A 142 11.01 16.10 -6.83
N GLU A 143 10.51 16.62 -7.95
CA GLU A 143 10.46 18.07 -8.18
C GLU A 143 9.44 18.75 -7.27
N GLU A 144 8.32 18.07 -6.99
CA GLU A 144 7.30 18.56 -6.06
C GLU A 144 7.77 18.52 -4.59
N TYR A 145 8.65 17.56 -4.24
CA TYR A 145 9.08 17.31 -2.86
C TYR A 145 10.40 18.01 -2.45
N ASN A 146 11.20 18.43 -3.43
CA ASN A 146 12.50 19.09 -3.23
C ASN A 146 12.39 20.51 -2.61
N TYR A 147 11.20 21.12 -2.58
CA TYR A 147 11.03 22.46 -1.99
C TYR A 147 11.26 22.49 -0.47
N HIS A 148 11.21 21.32 0.20
CA HIS A 148 11.29 21.23 1.65
C HIS A 148 12.24 20.13 2.18
N THR A 149 12.93 19.41 1.30
CA THR A 149 13.79 18.27 1.69
C THR A 149 15.04 18.16 0.83
N ASP A 150 16.15 17.72 1.43
CA ASP A 150 17.40 17.40 0.73
C ASP A 150 17.37 15.96 0.18
N LEU A 151 16.40 15.66 -0.71
CA LEU A 151 16.27 14.34 -1.32
C LEU A 151 17.24 14.16 -2.48
N GLU A 152 17.90 13.01 -2.51
CA GLU A 152 18.65 12.55 -3.70
C GLU A 152 17.68 11.81 -4.62
N LYS A 153 17.84 11.94 -5.94
CA LYS A 153 17.01 11.16 -6.89
C LYS A 153 17.37 9.67 -6.89
N GLU A 154 18.62 9.33 -6.62
CA GLU A 154 19.17 7.98 -6.75
C GLU A 154 19.94 7.61 -5.48
N TYR A 155 19.54 6.54 -4.81
CA TYR A 155 20.28 5.96 -3.68
C TYR A 155 20.78 4.57 -4.04
N ILE A 156 22.11 4.36 -3.94
CA ILE A 156 22.76 3.07 -4.17
C ILE A 156 23.02 2.38 -2.84
N ASP A 157 22.77 1.07 -2.75
CA ASP A 157 22.99 0.26 -1.55
C ASP A 157 22.25 0.85 -0.32
N VAL A 158 20.99 1.26 -0.54
CA VAL A 158 20.15 1.87 0.49
C VAL A 158 19.77 0.82 1.52
N ASP A 159 19.90 1.16 2.80
CA ASP A 159 19.39 0.29 3.85
C ASP A 159 17.87 0.44 4.00
N LEU A 160 17.20 -0.63 4.44
CA LEU A 160 15.75 -0.59 4.65
C LEU A 160 15.33 0.48 5.67
N GLY A 161 16.14 0.72 6.71
CA GLY A 161 15.86 1.76 7.69
C GLY A 161 15.75 3.13 7.03
N LYS A 162 16.68 3.48 6.15
CA LYS A 162 16.66 4.72 5.38
C LYS A 162 15.47 4.79 4.43
N TYR A 163 15.15 3.70 3.73
CA TYR A 163 13.96 3.65 2.86
C TYR A 163 12.68 3.96 3.66
N PHE A 164 12.49 3.32 4.82
CA PHE A 164 11.31 3.56 5.64
C PHE A 164 11.28 4.94 6.28
N GLU A 165 12.43 5.48 6.71
CA GLU A 165 12.52 6.86 7.18
C GLU A 165 12.01 7.85 6.11
N LEU A 166 12.44 7.67 4.86
CA LEU A 166 11.98 8.51 3.74
C LEU A 166 10.48 8.35 3.51
N GLN A 167 9.97 7.12 3.39
CA GLN A 167 8.56 6.88 3.11
C GLN A 167 7.62 7.38 4.22
N GLU A 168 8.01 7.21 5.49
CA GLU A 168 7.20 7.63 6.63
C GLU A 168 7.05 9.16 6.70
N ILE A 169 8.06 9.94 6.27
CA ILE A 169 7.97 11.42 6.19
C ILE A 169 6.84 11.86 5.25
N PHE A 170 6.62 11.12 4.17
CA PHE A 170 5.62 11.43 3.14
C PHE A 170 4.38 10.54 3.22
N GLY A 171 4.19 9.78 4.31
CA GLY A 171 3.03 8.89 4.45
C GLY A 171 2.88 7.85 3.33
N PHE A 172 3.99 7.37 2.76
CA PHE A 172 4.04 6.48 1.59
C PHE A 172 3.50 7.06 0.28
N GLN A 173 3.34 8.39 0.20
CA GLN A 173 2.92 9.09 -1.02
C GLN A 173 4.10 9.52 -1.90
N LEU A 174 5.35 9.30 -1.44
CA LEU A 174 6.52 9.64 -2.23
C LEU A 174 6.66 8.69 -3.42
N ASP A 175 6.80 9.26 -4.60
CA ASP A 175 6.96 8.56 -5.88
C ASP A 175 8.33 7.87 -5.99
N THR A 176 8.36 6.58 -5.66
CA THR A 176 9.61 5.81 -5.58
C THR A 176 9.54 4.43 -6.21
N CYS A 177 10.71 3.93 -6.59
CA CYS A 177 10.95 2.55 -6.97
C CYS A 177 12.15 2.02 -6.16
N LEU A 178 11.87 1.19 -5.16
CA LEU A 178 12.86 0.39 -4.44
C LEU A 178 13.07 -0.92 -5.18
N PHE A 179 14.30 -1.32 -5.50
CA PHE A 179 14.55 -2.52 -6.29
C PHE A 179 15.84 -3.24 -5.90
N SER A 180 15.88 -4.54 -6.20
CA SER A 180 17.07 -5.35 -5.99
C SER A 180 18.15 -5.07 -7.04
N GLU A 181 19.43 -5.15 -6.67
CA GLU A 181 20.58 -4.92 -7.57
C GLU A 181 20.52 -5.76 -8.86
N ASN A 182 19.94 -6.95 -8.79
CA ASN A 182 19.77 -7.87 -9.91
C ASN A 182 18.46 -7.66 -10.70
N LEU A 183 17.62 -6.67 -10.35
CA LEU A 183 16.33 -6.38 -10.97
C LEU A 183 15.37 -7.59 -11.00
N GLU A 184 15.44 -8.44 -9.97
CA GLU A 184 14.51 -9.55 -9.78
C GLU A 184 13.14 -9.10 -9.26
N TRP A 185 13.13 -8.02 -8.47
CA TRP A 185 11.90 -7.41 -7.96
C TRP A 185 12.05 -5.90 -7.72
N CYS A 186 10.91 -5.21 -7.69
CA CYS A 186 10.79 -3.84 -7.22
C CYS A 186 9.53 -3.66 -6.36
N LEU A 187 9.54 -2.62 -5.53
CA LEU A 187 8.40 -2.09 -4.80
C LEU A 187 8.26 -0.62 -5.18
N THR A 188 7.09 -0.23 -5.67
CA THR A 188 6.79 1.14 -6.07
C THR A 188 5.72 1.74 -5.18
N THR A 189 5.93 3.01 -4.83
CA THR A 189 4.96 3.87 -4.15
C THR A 189 4.70 5.06 -5.04
N ALA A 190 3.47 5.55 -5.08
CA ALA A 190 3.15 6.78 -5.76
C ALA A 190 1.97 7.48 -5.08
N GLU A 191 1.88 8.80 -5.26
CA GLU A 191 0.73 9.56 -4.79
C GLU A 191 -0.57 9.01 -5.40
N GLU A 192 -1.59 8.97 -4.56
CA GLU A 192 -2.92 8.39 -4.82
C GLU A 192 -2.92 6.89 -5.14
N ALA A 193 -1.80 6.27 -5.56
CA ALA A 193 -1.65 4.89 -6.03
C ALA A 193 -1.53 3.81 -4.95
N PRO A 194 -2.08 2.60 -5.18
CA PRO A 194 -1.73 1.45 -4.36
C PRO A 194 -0.23 1.16 -4.48
N MET A 195 0.36 0.68 -3.39
CA MET A 195 1.71 0.15 -3.41
C MET A 195 1.77 -1.08 -4.33
N LEU A 196 2.70 -1.08 -5.28
CA LEU A 196 2.84 -2.14 -6.26
C LEU A 196 4.17 -2.86 -6.09
N LEU A 197 4.14 -4.18 -6.18
CA LEU A 197 5.31 -5.02 -6.21
C LEU A 197 5.44 -5.67 -7.60
N GLY A 198 6.53 -5.35 -8.28
CA GLY A 198 6.93 -5.99 -9.53
C GLY A 198 7.94 -7.11 -9.28
N CYS A 199 7.85 -8.22 -10.01
CA CYS A 199 8.89 -9.24 -9.99
C CYS A 199 9.01 -9.98 -11.33
N LYS A 200 10.17 -10.60 -11.54
CA LYS A 200 10.34 -11.63 -12.58
C LYS A 200 9.40 -12.80 -12.35
N LYS A 201 9.00 -13.52 -13.40
CA LYS A 201 8.05 -14.64 -13.28
C LYS A 201 8.58 -15.73 -12.34
N GLU A 202 9.87 -16.03 -12.41
CA GLU A 202 10.54 -17.01 -11.56
C GLU A 202 10.46 -16.68 -10.06
N MET A 203 10.37 -15.39 -9.70
CA MET A 203 10.26 -14.92 -8.32
C MET A 203 8.84 -15.01 -7.76
N GLU A 204 7.82 -15.26 -8.59
CA GLU A 204 6.41 -15.16 -8.17
C GLU A 204 6.07 -16.06 -6.97
N SER A 205 6.59 -17.29 -6.94
CA SER A 205 6.35 -18.20 -5.81
C SER A 205 7.10 -17.77 -4.55
N GLU A 206 8.24 -17.10 -4.70
CA GLU A 206 9.03 -16.65 -3.57
C GLU A 206 8.40 -15.39 -2.95
N ILE A 207 7.99 -14.43 -3.78
CA ILE A 207 7.23 -13.25 -3.37
C ILE A 207 6.03 -13.65 -2.51
N LYS A 208 5.20 -14.59 -2.98
CA LYS A 208 4.00 -15.03 -2.23
C LYS A 208 4.30 -15.71 -0.89
N LYS A 209 5.53 -16.21 -0.70
CA LYS A 209 5.97 -16.81 0.57
C LYS A 209 6.62 -15.80 1.51
N LYS A 210 7.32 -14.81 0.95
CA LYS A 210 8.10 -13.82 1.72
C LYS A 210 7.31 -12.56 2.07
N ILE A 211 6.28 -12.22 1.31
CA ILE A 211 5.37 -11.11 1.64
C ILE A 211 4.28 -11.61 2.59
N GLU A 212 4.20 -10.97 3.76
CA GLU A 212 3.18 -11.24 4.79
C GLU A 212 1.90 -10.42 4.64
N LEU A 213 1.93 -9.40 3.79
CA LEU A 213 0.76 -8.61 3.43
C LEU A 213 -0.07 -9.31 2.35
N GLU A 214 -1.35 -8.98 2.28
CA GLU A 214 -2.22 -9.56 1.26
C GLU A 214 -1.84 -9.03 -0.13
N LEU A 215 -1.64 -9.94 -1.08
CA LEU A 215 -1.22 -9.62 -2.44
C LEU A 215 -2.36 -9.88 -3.43
N PHE A 216 -2.65 -8.91 -4.27
CA PHE A 216 -3.55 -9.07 -5.42
C PHE A 216 -2.77 -8.99 -6.71
N LYS A 217 -2.76 -10.07 -7.49
CA LYS A 217 -2.14 -10.06 -8.82
C LYS A 217 -2.90 -9.09 -9.72
N VAL A 218 -2.18 -8.28 -10.49
CA VAL A 218 -2.76 -7.32 -11.42
C VAL A 218 -2.19 -7.49 -12.82
N GLU A 219 -3.03 -7.24 -13.81
CA GLU A 219 -2.64 -7.22 -15.22
C GLU A 219 -2.16 -5.81 -15.62
N ASN A 220 -1.37 -5.73 -16.69
CA ASN A 220 -0.80 -4.46 -17.16
C ASN A 220 -1.84 -3.37 -17.43
N GLU A 221 -3.00 -3.74 -17.96
CA GLU A 221 -4.13 -2.85 -18.31
C GLU A 221 -5.14 -2.69 -17.17
N GLN A 222 -4.81 -3.10 -15.96
CA GLN A 222 -5.68 -2.89 -14.81
C GLN A 222 -5.53 -1.44 -14.30
N GLU A 223 -6.66 -0.76 -14.10
CA GLU A 223 -6.70 0.58 -13.50
C GLU A 223 -6.36 0.54 -12.00
N MET A 224 -5.51 1.46 -11.55
CA MET A 224 -5.01 1.56 -10.18
C MET A 224 -5.89 2.48 -9.29
N HIS A 225 -6.59 3.43 -9.92
CA HIS A 225 -7.65 4.30 -9.38
C HIS A 225 -8.98 3.96 -10.02
#